data_AF-A0A0C2Y0Z5-F1
#
_entry.id   AF-A0A0C2Y0Z5-F1
#
_cell.length_a   1.000
_cell.length_b   1.000
_cell.length_c   1.000
_cell.angle_alpha   90.00
_cell.angle_beta   90.00
_cell.angle_gamma   90.00
#
_symmetry.space_group_name_H-M   'P 1'
#
loop_
_entity.id
_entity.type
_entity.pdbx_description
1 polymer ?
#
loop_
_entity_poly.entity_id
_entity_poly.type
_entity_poly.pdbx_seq_one_letter_code
_entity_poly.pdbx_strand_id
1 'polypeptide(L)'
;MSLIPGADSYLEFKMLGTMISAITYGIVIVLSGNCFLLLQRKRGIYSNRMRLFLLIYVTIMLLFSTSAIILSILGITLLIFRDVNVPLPIDLPLLITYSPAMLPLTMWGADVFMIWRCVILYQDVARVPRILVIVLLSLLSILSLGSGVMTFIALTTDPIFTRVLIMCSTLVNIVLAALIILRLIYHQRHIRKVLGMAHGSPYSKVITMCVESSALIVIFGGVYTVLAFEQGNGSVLIPFLLLPHICVISPLLIVYRVAKGRAVTTTIHPSEQATAQIRFNDPPSIRSSQEEKEV
;
A
#
# COMPACT_ATOMS: atom_id res chain seq x y z
N MET A 1 3.02 -38.87 -35.88
CA MET A 1 4.34 -38.19 -35.88
C MET A 1 4.24 -37.15 -36.99
N SER A 2 3.92 -35.89 -36.76
CA SER A 2 4.34 -34.90 -35.77
C SER A 2 3.22 -33.89 -35.50
N LEU A 3 2.97 -33.53 -34.24
CA LEU A 3 2.52 -32.19 -33.84
C LEU A 3 2.88 -32.07 -32.36
N ILE A 4 4.13 -31.72 -32.11
CA ILE A 4 4.56 -31.13 -30.85
C ILE A 4 3.55 -30.01 -30.57
N PRO A 5 2.82 -30.01 -29.43
CA PRO A 5 1.94 -28.88 -29.12
C PRO A 5 2.82 -27.62 -29.18
N GLY A 6 2.47 -26.69 -30.06
CA GLY A 6 3.20 -25.44 -30.20
C GLY A 6 3.30 -24.76 -28.83
N ALA A 7 4.37 -24.01 -28.60
CA ALA A 7 4.52 -23.26 -27.35
C ALA A 7 3.34 -22.30 -27.19
N ASP A 8 2.41 -22.63 -26.28
CA ASP A 8 1.30 -21.76 -25.92
C ASP A 8 1.88 -20.53 -25.21
N SER A 9 2.14 -19.46 -25.97
CA SER A 9 2.76 -18.24 -25.44
C SER A 9 1.97 -17.66 -24.26
N TYR A 10 0.65 -17.84 -24.25
CA TYR A 10 -0.21 -17.46 -23.12
C TYR A 10 0.17 -18.19 -21.82
N LEU A 11 0.39 -19.51 -21.90
CA LEU A 11 0.75 -20.34 -20.76
C LEU A 11 2.15 -19.97 -20.26
N GLU A 12 3.09 -19.74 -21.17
CA GLU A 12 4.46 -19.30 -20.85
C GLU A 12 4.44 -17.97 -20.09
N PHE A 13 3.76 -16.94 -20.62
CA PHE A 13 3.66 -15.64 -19.95
C PHE A 13 2.90 -15.73 -18.61
N LYS A 14 1.91 -16.62 -18.50
CA LYS A 14 1.21 -16.87 -17.23
C LYS A 14 2.11 -17.56 -16.21
N MET A 15 2.96 -18.52 -16.62
CA MET A 15 3.96 -19.16 -15.77
C MET A 15 4.98 -18.15 -15.26
N LEU A 16 5.56 -17.35 -16.17
CA LEU A 16 6.50 -16.29 -15.82
C LEU A 16 5.87 -15.26 -14.87
N GLY A 17 4.64 -14.82 -15.15
CA GLY A 17 3.88 -13.92 -14.28
C GLY A 17 3.67 -14.52 -12.89
N THR A 18 3.33 -15.80 -12.81
CA THR A 18 3.15 -16.52 -11.52
C THR A 18 4.46 -16.64 -10.74
N MET A 19 5.58 -16.91 -11.41
CA MET A 19 6.91 -16.96 -10.78
C MET A 19 7.31 -15.60 -10.20
N ILE A 20 7.16 -14.52 -10.97
CA ILE A 20 7.46 -13.15 -10.51
C ILE A 20 6.52 -12.74 -9.38
N SER A 21 5.25 -13.13 -9.47
CA SER A 21 4.24 -12.93 -8.43
C SER A 21 4.62 -13.66 -7.12
N ALA A 22 5.13 -14.90 -7.20
CA ALA A 22 5.62 -15.65 -6.04
C ALA A 22 6.83 -14.97 -5.37
N ILE A 23 7.78 -14.44 -6.15
CA ILE A 23 8.92 -13.66 -5.61
C ILE A 23 8.39 -12.43 -4.87
N THR A 24 7.44 -11.73 -5.46
CA THR A 24 6.84 -10.51 -4.90
C THR A 24 6.02 -10.81 -3.65
N TYR A 25 5.33 -11.95 -3.61
CA TYR A 25 4.70 -12.46 -2.39
C TYR A 25 5.72 -12.73 -1.27
N GLY A 26 6.93 -13.21 -1.61
CA GLY A 26 8.04 -13.31 -0.66
C GLY A 26 8.39 -11.95 -0.02
N ILE A 27 8.42 -10.87 -0.82
CA ILE A 27 8.61 -9.50 -0.30
C ILE A 27 7.48 -9.12 0.66
N VAL A 28 6.22 -9.46 0.33
CA VAL A 28 5.06 -9.22 1.20
C VAL A 28 5.21 -9.92 2.54
N ILE A 29 5.66 -11.18 2.57
CA ILE A 29 5.88 -11.93 3.82
C ILE A 29 6.95 -11.24 4.66
N VAL A 30 8.11 -10.94 4.08
CA VAL A 30 9.22 -10.29 4.79
C VAL A 30 8.81 -8.94 5.35
N LEU A 31 8.10 -8.14 4.55
CA LEU A 31 7.64 -6.83 4.97
C LEU A 31 6.58 -6.92 6.08
N SER A 32 5.64 -7.86 5.96
CA SER A 32 4.63 -8.13 7.00
C SER A 32 5.30 -8.56 8.30
N GLY A 33 6.26 -9.49 8.25
CA GLY A 33 7.04 -9.94 9.40
C GLY A 33 7.79 -8.78 10.08
N ASN A 34 8.44 -7.93 9.29
CA ASN A 34 9.09 -6.72 9.80
C ASN A 34 8.09 -5.76 10.48
N CYS A 35 6.90 -5.56 9.90
CA CYS A 35 5.83 -4.79 10.52
C CYS A 35 5.40 -5.40 11.87
N PHE A 36 5.16 -6.71 11.93
CA PHE A 36 4.80 -7.41 13.18
C PHE A 36 5.87 -7.21 14.26
N LEU A 37 7.14 -7.44 13.93
CA LEU A 37 8.26 -7.27 14.87
C LEU A 37 8.37 -5.84 15.39
N LEU A 38 8.27 -4.85 14.51
CA LEU A 38 8.36 -3.44 14.90
C LEU A 38 7.18 -3.02 15.80
N LEU A 39 5.96 -3.44 15.45
CA LEU A 39 4.75 -3.10 16.20
C LEU A 39 4.73 -3.80 17.56
N GLN A 40 5.23 -5.03 17.68
CA GLN A 40 5.29 -5.75 18.96
C GLN A 40 6.41 -5.25 19.88
N ARG A 41 7.61 -5.00 19.35
CA ARG A 41 8.78 -4.62 20.17
C ARG A 41 8.67 -3.23 20.78
N LYS A 42 7.90 -2.32 20.17
CA LYS A 42 7.83 -0.90 20.58
C LYS A 42 6.46 -0.53 21.17
N ARG A 43 6.08 -1.26 22.23
CA ARG A 43 4.77 -1.22 22.89
C ARG A 43 4.30 0.16 23.40
N GLY A 44 5.23 1.11 23.63
CA GLY A 44 4.95 2.45 24.17
C GLY A 44 4.82 3.61 23.17
N ILE A 45 5.13 3.40 21.87
CA ILE A 45 5.12 4.48 20.86
C ILE A 45 3.72 4.71 20.26
N TYR A 46 2.87 3.68 20.31
CA TYR A 46 1.54 3.68 19.73
C TYR A 46 0.49 3.44 20.82
N SER A 47 -0.63 4.15 20.75
CA SER A 47 -1.83 3.78 21.51
C SER A 47 -2.20 2.34 21.20
N ASN A 48 -2.57 1.57 22.23
CA ASN A 48 -2.90 0.15 22.09
C ASN A 48 -3.97 -0.09 21.02
N ARG A 49 -4.94 0.82 20.86
CA ARG A 49 -5.99 0.76 19.82
C ARG A 49 -5.41 0.90 18.41
N MET A 50 -4.52 1.87 18.21
CA MET A 50 -3.85 2.10 16.93
C MET A 50 -2.94 0.94 16.54
N ARG A 51 -2.19 0.39 17.50
CA ARG A 51 -1.35 -0.79 17.27
C ARG A 51 -2.18 -1.99 16.84
N LEU A 52 -3.28 -2.26 17.56
CA LEU A 52 -4.17 -3.37 17.23
C LEU A 52 -4.79 -3.19 15.85
N PHE A 53 -5.26 -1.98 15.52
CA PHE A 53 -5.77 -1.66 14.19
C PHE A 53 -4.75 -1.95 13.07
N LEU A 54 -3.51 -1.47 13.23
CA LEU A 54 -2.45 -1.70 12.24
C LEU A 54 -2.06 -3.18 12.14
N LEU A 55 -2.05 -3.92 13.24
CA LEU A 55 -1.78 -5.36 13.22
C LEU A 55 -2.88 -6.13 12.48
N ILE A 56 -4.15 -5.85 12.80
CA ILE A 56 -5.30 -6.45 12.12
C ILE A 56 -5.22 -6.15 10.61
N TYR A 57 -4.94 -4.89 10.25
CA TYR A 57 -4.78 -4.48 8.87
C TYR A 57 -3.67 -5.24 8.13
N VAL A 58 -2.47 -5.34 8.71
CA VAL A 58 -1.34 -6.09 8.13
C VAL A 58 -1.71 -7.56 7.93
N THR A 59 -2.39 -8.18 8.91
CA THR A 59 -2.85 -9.57 8.79
C THR A 59 -3.87 -9.74 7.66
N ILE A 60 -4.86 -8.86 7.55
CA ILE A 60 -5.87 -8.93 6.48
C ILE A 60 -5.23 -8.78 5.10
N MET A 61 -4.32 -7.82 4.93
CA MET A 61 -3.64 -7.62 3.64
C MET A 61 -2.71 -8.80 3.30
N LEU A 62 -2.06 -9.40 4.29
CA LEU A 62 -1.30 -10.63 4.10
C LEU A 62 -2.21 -11.77 3.62
N LEU A 63 -3.37 -11.96 4.25
CA LEU A 63 -4.34 -12.98 3.85
C LEU A 63 -4.84 -12.79 2.42
N PHE A 64 -5.14 -11.55 2.01
CA PHE A 64 -5.52 -11.27 0.62
C PHE A 64 -4.39 -11.60 -0.37
N SER A 65 -3.16 -11.26 -0.02
CA SER A 65 -1.97 -11.60 -0.83
C SER A 65 -1.77 -13.12 -0.92
N THR A 66 -1.91 -13.84 0.19
CA THR A 66 -1.79 -15.30 0.25
C THR A 66 -2.86 -15.97 -0.60
N SER A 67 -4.11 -15.52 -0.50
CA SER A 67 -5.19 -16.01 -1.36
C SER A 67 -4.92 -15.71 -2.83
N ALA A 68 -4.40 -14.53 -3.17
CA ALA A 68 -4.09 -14.17 -4.56
C ALA A 68 -3.06 -15.12 -5.20
N ILE A 69 -1.97 -15.45 -4.49
CA ILE A 69 -0.95 -16.36 -5.01
C ILE A 69 -1.44 -17.80 -5.06
N ILE A 70 -2.20 -18.26 -4.05
CA ILE A 70 -2.80 -19.61 -4.04
C ILE A 70 -3.72 -19.78 -5.25
N LEU A 71 -4.61 -18.81 -5.51
CA LEU A 71 -5.50 -18.85 -6.67
C LEU A 71 -4.73 -18.81 -7.98
N SER A 72 -3.65 -18.04 -8.07
CA SER A 72 -2.80 -17.98 -9.27
C SER A 72 -2.11 -19.33 -9.55
N ILE A 73 -1.58 -19.98 -8.52
CA ILE A 73 -0.94 -21.31 -8.61
C ILE A 73 -1.97 -22.39 -8.96
N LEU A 74 -3.16 -22.36 -8.34
CA LEU A 74 -4.24 -23.29 -8.67
C LEU A 74 -4.72 -23.09 -10.11
N GLY A 75 -4.89 -21.84 -10.54
CA GLY A 75 -5.34 -21.52 -11.89
C GLY A 75 -4.38 -21.99 -12.98
N ILE A 76 -3.06 -21.96 -12.74
CA ILE A 76 -2.08 -22.49 -13.70
C ILE A 76 -1.96 -24.02 -13.63
N THR A 77 -2.05 -24.60 -12.43
CA THR A 77 -2.01 -26.05 -12.25
C THR A 77 -3.20 -26.73 -12.93
N LEU A 78 -4.39 -26.13 -12.82
CA LEU A 78 -5.58 -26.63 -13.51
C LEU A 78 -5.42 -26.57 -15.03
N LEU A 79 -4.88 -25.47 -15.58
CA LEU A 79 -4.62 -25.36 -17.03
C LEU A 79 -3.63 -26.41 -17.56
N ILE A 80 -2.62 -26.80 -16.77
CA ILE A 80 -1.56 -27.72 -17.21
C ILE A 80 -1.97 -29.19 -17.03
N PHE A 81 -2.57 -29.53 -15.88
CA PHE A 81 -2.74 -30.93 -15.46
C PHE A 81 -4.18 -31.44 -15.56
N ARG A 82 -5.17 -30.57 -15.67
CA ARG A 82 -6.59 -30.97 -15.77
C ARG A 82 -7.17 -30.45 -17.06
N ASP A 83 -7.48 -31.35 -17.97
CA ASP A 83 -8.49 -31.10 -18.98
C ASP A 83 -9.76 -30.58 -18.27
N VAL A 84 -10.35 -29.50 -18.78
CA VAL A 84 -11.41 -28.67 -18.15
C VAL A 84 -12.73 -29.43 -17.90
N ASN A 85 -12.72 -30.76 -17.95
CA ASN A 85 -13.89 -31.65 -17.94
C ASN A 85 -14.19 -32.29 -16.57
N VAL A 86 -13.54 -31.88 -15.47
CA VAL A 86 -13.92 -32.35 -14.13
C VAL A 86 -14.99 -31.44 -13.55
N PRO A 87 -16.22 -31.92 -13.29
CA PRO A 87 -17.32 -31.10 -12.82
C PRO A 87 -17.11 -30.78 -11.33
N LEU A 88 -16.33 -29.73 -11.04
CA LEU A 88 -16.45 -29.04 -9.75
C LEU A 88 -17.75 -28.24 -9.75
N PRO A 89 -18.41 -28.10 -8.59
CA PRO A 89 -19.56 -27.23 -8.49
C PRO A 89 -19.12 -25.78 -8.70
N ILE A 90 -19.85 -25.08 -9.58
CA ILE A 90 -19.86 -23.61 -9.77
C ILE A 90 -18.74 -23.09 -10.69
N ASP A 91 -18.99 -21.97 -11.38
CA ASP A 91 -18.12 -21.15 -12.26
C ASP A 91 -16.74 -20.72 -11.69
N LEU A 92 -16.39 -21.26 -10.52
CA LEU A 92 -15.15 -21.08 -9.80
C LEU A 92 -13.90 -21.47 -10.62
N PRO A 93 -13.88 -22.53 -11.48
CA PRO A 93 -12.76 -22.81 -12.37
C PRO A 93 -12.49 -21.65 -13.31
N LEU A 94 -13.51 -21.02 -13.89
CA LEU A 94 -13.34 -19.88 -14.81
C LEU A 94 -12.78 -18.67 -14.07
N LEU A 95 -13.32 -18.37 -12.89
CA LEU A 95 -12.84 -17.25 -12.07
C LEU A 95 -11.37 -17.41 -11.66
N ILE A 96 -10.97 -18.60 -11.22
CA ILE A 96 -9.60 -18.92 -10.80
C ILE A 96 -8.65 -19.01 -12.01
N THR A 97 -9.17 -19.48 -13.14
CA THR A 97 -8.37 -19.72 -14.35
C THR A 97 -8.11 -18.42 -15.13
N TYR A 98 -9.07 -17.49 -15.19
CA TYR A 98 -8.97 -16.35 -16.09
C TYR A 98 -8.66 -15.00 -15.41
N SER A 99 -8.84 -14.86 -14.09
CA SER A 99 -8.65 -13.56 -13.41
C SER A 99 -8.08 -13.69 -11.98
N PRO A 100 -7.17 -12.80 -11.55
CA PRO A 100 -6.78 -12.66 -10.15
C PRO A 100 -7.97 -12.10 -9.35
N ALA A 101 -8.85 -13.00 -8.91
CA ALA A 101 -10.05 -12.68 -8.12
C ALA A 101 -9.76 -11.79 -6.90
N MET A 102 -8.59 -11.92 -6.27
CA MET A 102 -8.26 -11.11 -5.09
C MET A 102 -7.85 -9.68 -5.44
N LEU A 103 -7.66 -9.33 -6.72
CA LEU A 103 -7.22 -8.01 -7.15
C LEU A 103 -8.14 -6.89 -6.64
N PRO A 104 -9.47 -6.90 -6.89
CA PRO A 104 -10.34 -5.82 -6.41
C PRO A 104 -10.33 -5.65 -4.90
N LEU A 105 -10.23 -6.76 -4.15
CA LEU A 105 -10.14 -6.73 -2.69
C LEU A 105 -8.82 -6.13 -2.20
N THR A 106 -7.69 -6.47 -2.84
CA THR A 106 -6.39 -5.88 -2.50
C THR A 106 -6.31 -4.39 -2.86
N MET A 107 -6.88 -3.99 -4.00
CA MET A 107 -6.98 -2.57 -4.40
C MET A 107 -7.80 -1.78 -3.38
N TRP A 108 -8.99 -2.29 -3.06
CA TRP A 108 -9.87 -1.67 -2.08
C TRP A 108 -9.21 -1.57 -0.70
N GLY A 109 -8.52 -2.61 -0.25
CA GLY A 109 -7.77 -2.60 1.01
C GLY A 109 -6.63 -1.57 1.03
N ALA A 110 -5.98 -1.31 -0.11
CA ALA A 110 -4.99 -0.25 -0.24
C ALA A 110 -5.64 1.14 -0.20
N ASP A 111 -6.74 1.34 -0.93
CA ASP A 111 -7.46 2.61 -1.02
C ASP A 111 -8.06 3.02 0.33
N VAL A 112 -8.69 2.09 1.05
CA VAL A 112 -9.23 2.33 2.39
C VAL A 112 -8.14 2.79 3.36
N PHE A 113 -6.95 2.18 3.29
CA PHE A 113 -5.82 2.59 4.13
C PHE A 113 -5.33 4.00 3.78
N MET A 114 -5.24 4.32 2.49
CA MET A 114 -4.88 5.65 2.02
C MET A 114 -5.89 6.72 2.46
N ILE A 115 -7.19 6.43 2.34
CA ILE A 115 -8.28 7.30 2.79
C ILE A 115 -8.20 7.51 4.30
N TRP A 116 -8.07 6.44 5.08
CA TRP A 116 -7.94 6.53 6.54
C TRP A 116 -6.76 7.41 6.97
N ARG A 117 -5.62 7.30 6.28
CA ARG A 117 -4.45 8.16 6.51
C ARG A 117 -4.74 9.62 6.20
N CYS A 118 -5.49 9.89 5.12
CA CYS A 118 -5.95 11.23 4.83
C CYS A 118 -6.81 11.75 5.98
N VAL A 119 -7.82 10.98 6.44
CA VAL A 119 -8.71 11.41 7.55
C VAL A 119 -7.91 11.79 8.80
N ILE A 120 -6.92 10.99 9.19
CA ILE A 120 -6.07 11.27 10.35
C ILE A 120 -5.22 12.53 10.13
N LEU A 121 -4.69 12.73 8.93
CA LEU A 121 -3.86 13.90 8.60
C LEU A 121 -4.66 15.21 8.63
N TYR A 122 -5.96 15.16 8.30
CA TYR A 122 -6.84 16.33 8.19
C TYR A 122 -7.62 16.67 9.47
N GLN A 123 -7.21 16.19 10.65
CA GLN A 123 -7.95 16.48 11.90
C GLN A 123 -8.03 17.98 12.22
N ASP A 124 -7.02 18.76 11.83
CA ASP A 124 -6.89 20.20 12.17
C ASP A 124 -7.39 21.17 11.08
N VAL A 125 -7.93 20.67 9.95
CA VAL A 125 -8.41 21.50 8.83
C VAL A 125 -9.92 21.74 8.91
N ALA A 126 -10.40 22.87 8.36
CA ALA A 126 -11.81 23.25 8.30
C ALA A 126 -12.72 22.10 7.85
N ARG A 127 -13.86 21.92 8.55
CA ARG A 127 -14.74 20.74 8.42
C ARG A 127 -15.29 20.54 7.00
N VAL A 128 -15.66 21.61 6.30
CA VAL A 128 -16.37 21.54 5.01
C VAL A 128 -15.50 20.96 3.87
N PRO A 129 -14.32 21.50 3.51
CA PRO A 129 -13.48 20.92 2.46
C PRO A 129 -12.94 19.54 2.84
N ARG A 130 -12.84 19.23 4.14
CA ARG A 130 -12.47 17.90 4.63
C ARG A 130 -13.54 16.87 4.29
N ILE A 131 -14.79 17.14 4.65
CA ILE A 131 -15.92 16.22 4.41
C ILE A 131 -16.13 16.01 2.92
N LEU A 132 -16.16 17.08 2.12
CA LEU A 132 -16.39 16.99 0.67
C LEU A 132 -15.42 16.01 0.01
N VAL A 133 -14.13 16.08 0.34
CA VAL A 133 -13.17 15.20 -0.32
C VAL A 133 -13.13 13.80 0.27
N ILE A 134 -13.40 13.62 1.57
CA ILE A 134 -13.57 12.26 2.11
C ILE A 134 -14.75 11.58 1.41
N VAL A 135 -15.86 12.30 1.23
CA VAL A 135 -17.03 11.81 0.49
C VAL A 135 -16.65 11.48 -0.95
N LEU A 136 -15.98 12.39 -1.67
CA LEU A 136 -15.54 12.13 -3.05
C LEU A 136 -14.63 10.88 -3.16
N LEU A 137 -13.63 10.75 -2.29
CA LEU A 137 -12.72 9.60 -2.31
C LEU A 137 -13.44 8.31 -1.93
N SER A 138 -14.36 8.35 -0.97
CA SER A 138 -15.19 7.19 -0.61
C SER A 138 -16.09 6.75 -1.75
N LEU A 139 -16.75 7.69 -2.45
CA LEU A 139 -17.60 7.41 -3.60
C LEU A 139 -16.81 6.75 -4.73
N LEU A 140 -15.62 7.27 -5.04
CA LEU A 140 -14.75 6.68 -6.05
C LEU A 140 -14.23 5.29 -5.64
N SER A 141 -13.94 5.07 -4.36
CA SER A 141 -13.54 3.74 -3.85
C SER A 141 -14.68 2.72 -3.93
N ILE A 142 -15.92 3.13 -3.66
CA ILE A 142 -17.12 2.29 -3.78
C ILE A 142 -17.39 1.98 -5.26
N LEU A 143 -17.25 2.97 -6.13
CA LEU A 143 -17.39 2.79 -7.58
C LEU A 143 -16.35 1.80 -8.12
N SER A 144 -15.10 1.91 -7.66
CA SER A 144 -14.04 0.95 -7.99
C SER A 144 -14.39 -0.46 -7.51
N LEU A 145 -14.79 -0.63 -6.25
CA LEU A 145 -15.21 -1.91 -5.72
C LEU A 145 -16.40 -2.50 -6.51
N GLY A 146 -17.40 -1.67 -6.82
CA GLY A 146 -18.55 -2.06 -7.64
C GLY A 146 -18.15 -2.53 -9.04
N SER A 147 -17.22 -1.82 -9.69
CA SER A 147 -16.66 -2.24 -10.99
C SER A 147 -15.92 -3.58 -10.89
N GLY A 148 -15.14 -3.77 -9.82
CA GLY A 148 -14.45 -5.02 -9.54
C GLY A 148 -15.43 -6.18 -9.32
N VAL A 149 -16.44 -6.01 -8.48
CA VAL A 149 -17.49 -7.01 -8.24
C VAL A 149 -18.26 -7.34 -9.53
N MET A 150 -18.55 -6.34 -10.36
CA MET A 150 -19.19 -6.55 -11.67
C MET A 150 -18.33 -7.41 -12.60
N THR A 151 -17.00 -7.33 -12.55
CA THR A 151 -16.14 -8.23 -13.33
C THR A 151 -16.30 -9.70 -12.93
N PHE A 152 -16.64 -10.00 -11.68
CA PHE A 152 -16.92 -11.38 -11.26
C PHE A 152 -18.21 -11.93 -11.89
N ILE A 153 -19.23 -11.08 -11.99
CA ILE A 153 -20.52 -11.46 -12.57
C ILE A 153 -20.42 -11.56 -14.10
N ALA A 154 -19.66 -10.65 -14.73
CA ALA A 154 -19.47 -10.59 -16.18
C ALA A 154 -18.55 -11.67 -16.77
N LEU A 155 -17.97 -12.55 -15.96
CA LEU A 155 -17.18 -13.71 -16.43
C LEU A 155 -18.04 -14.77 -17.14
N THR A 156 -19.37 -14.71 -16.98
CA THR A 156 -20.31 -15.70 -17.52
C THR A 156 -20.95 -15.29 -18.83
N THR A 157 -20.78 -14.04 -19.27
CA THR A 157 -21.51 -13.49 -20.43
C THR A 157 -20.62 -13.35 -21.67
N ASP A 158 -19.61 -12.47 -21.67
CA ASP A 158 -18.81 -12.17 -22.87
C ASP A 158 -17.34 -11.84 -22.53
N PRO A 159 -16.34 -12.55 -23.10
CA PRO A 159 -14.92 -12.37 -22.74
C PRO A 159 -14.35 -11.01 -23.16
N ILE A 160 -14.89 -10.39 -24.21
CA ILE A 160 -14.51 -9.04 -24.66
C ILE A 160 -15.03 -8.01 -23.66
N PHE A 161 -16.28 -8.16 -23.21
CA PHE A 161 -16.89 -7.27 -22.23
C PHE A 161 -16.17 -7.34 -20.88
N THR A 162 -15.81 -8.54 -20.41
CA THR A 162 -15.02 -8.72 -19.19
C THR A 162 -13.66 -8.02 -19.30
N ARG A 163 -12.96 -8.14 -20.44
CA ARG A 163 -11.66 -7.50 -20.67
C ARG A 163 -11.77 -5.98 -20.59
N VAL A 164 -12.77 -5.39 -21.26
CA VAL A 164 -13.01 -3.94 -21.23
C VAL A 164 -13.33 -3.46 -19.82
N LEU A 165 -14.16 -4.20 -19.08
CA LEU A 165 -14.49 -3.87 -17.69
C LEU A 165 -13.26 -3.88 -16.77
N ILE A 166 -12.37 -4.86 -16.92
CA ILE A 166 -11.12 -4.92 -16.14
C ILE A 166 -10.22 -3.72 -16.48
N MET A 167 -10.11 -3.33 -17.75
CA MET A 167 -9.34 -2.15 -18.16
C MET A 167 -9.93 -0.86 -17.58
N CYS A 168 -11.24 -0.67 -17.69
CA CYS A 168 -11.90 0.49 -17.10
C CYS A 168 -11.73 0.52 -15.57
N SER A 169 -11.88 -0.62 -14.90
CA SER A 169 -11.73 -0.72 -13.44
C SER A 169 -10.30 -0.37 -12.99
N THR A 170 -9.29 -0.91 -13.66
CA THR A 170 -7.88 -0.62 -13.37
C THR A 170 -7.52 0.84 -13.66
N LEU A 171 -8.02 1.41 -14.76
CA LEU A 171 -7.86 2.83 -15.08
C LEU A 171 -8.47 3.74 -14.01
N VAL A 172 -9.71 3.47 -13.58
CA VAL A 172 -10.38 4.24 -12.53
C VAL A 172 -9.56 4.20 -11.23
N ASN A 173 -8.99 3.04 -10.90
CA ASN A 173 -8.13 2.90 -9.73
C ASN A 173 -6.81 3.69 -9.84
N ILE A 174 -6.18 3.69 -11.03
CA ILE A 174 -4.95 4.47 -11.26
C ILE A 174 -5.25 5.96 -11.12
N VAL A 175 -6.36 6.42 -11.71
CA VAL A 175 -6.81 7.82 -11.60
C VAL A 175 -7.10 8.16 -10.13
N LEU A 176 -7.80 7.29 -9.40
CA LEU A 176 -8.04 7.45 -7.97
C LEU A 176 -6.74 7.59 -7.18
N ALA A 177 -5.80 6.67 -7.37
CA ALA A 177 -4.51 6.69 -6.70
C ALA A 177 -3.72 7.97 -7.04
N ALA A 178 -3.72 8.39 -8.30
CA ALA A 178 -3.07 9.62 -8.76
C ALA A 178 -3.72 10.88 -8.15
N LEU A 179 -5.05 10.94 -8.06
CA LEU A 179 -5.77 12.04 -7.41
C LEU A 179 -5.47 12.12 -5.91
N ILE A 180 -5.39 10.97 -5.24
CA ILE A 180 -5.00 10.88 -3.82
C ILE A 180 -3.57 11.44 -3.65
N ILE A 181 -2.63 11.01 -4.49
CA ILE A 181 -1.23 11.48 -4.47
C ILE A 181 -1.15 12.99 -4.71
N LEU A 182 -1.78 13.47 -5.79
CA LEU A 182 -1.72 14.88 -6.20
C LEU A 182 -2.26 15.79 -5.08
N ARG A 183 -3.36 15.36 -4.44
CA ARG A 183 -3.92 16.10 -3.31
C ARG A 183 -3.00 16.08 -2.08
N LEU A 184 -2.39 14.94 -1.77
CA LEU A 184 -1.41 14.84 -0.69
C LEU A 184 -0.25 15.82 -0.90
N ILE A 185 0.27 15.88 -2.13
CA ILE A 185 1.35 16.80 -2.52
C ILE A 185 0.89 18.26 -2.44
N TYR A 186 -0.30 18.57 -2.98
CA TYR A 186 -0.85 19.93 -2.92
C TYR A 186 -0.98 20.42 -1.48
N HIS A 187 -1.50 19.55 -0.60
CA HIS A 187 -1.64 19.86 0.81
C HIS A 187 -0.29 19.99 1.53
N GLN A 188 0.68 19.14 1.21
CA GLN A 188 2.06 19.25 1.71
C GLN A 188 2.69 20.60 1.34
N ARG A 189 2.50 21.05 0.09
CA ARG A 189 2.97 22.36 -0.37
C ARG A 189 2.28 23.50 0.40
N HIS A 190 0.98 23.38 0.65
CA HIS A 190 0.23 24.39 1.42
C HIS A 190 0.71 24.48 2.87
N ILE A 191 0.82 23.35 3.58
CA ILE A 191 1.34 23.29 4.96
C ILE A 191 2.74 23.89 5.05
N ARG A 192 3.62 23.55 4.10
CA ARG A 192 5.00 24.06 4.08
C ARG A 192 5.07 25.58 3.87
N LYS A 193 4.11 26.16 3.14
CA LYS A 193 4.01 27.61 2.96
C LYS A 193 3.52 28.32 4.22
N VAL A 194 2.55 27.74 4.94
CA VAL A 194 1.89 28.38 6.09
C VAL A 194 2.70 28.23 7.39
N LEU A 195 3.29 27.05 7.66
CA LEU A 195 3.99 26.77 8.93
C LEU A 195 5.51 27.03 8.91
N GLY A 196 6.05 27.43 7.74
CA GLY A 196 7.50 27.58 7.55
C GLY A 196 8.27 26.24 7.54
N MET A 197 9.54 26.28 7.13
CA MET A 197 10.34 25.06 6.90
C MET A 197 10.68 24.29 8.19
N ALA A 198 10.67 24.94 9.35
CA ALA A 198 11.06 24.34 10.63
C ALA A 198 9.96 23.46 11.27
N HIS A 199 8.69 23.90 11.25
CA HIS A 199 7.59 23.19 11.93
C HIS A 199 6.80 22.22 11.02
N GLY A 200 6.89 22.35 9.69
CA GLY A 200 6.24 21.45 8.73
C GLY A 200 6.96 20.10 8.49
N SER A 201 8.17 19.93 9.04
CA SER A 201 9.09 18.81 8.78
C SER A 201 8.51 17.40 8.99
N PRO A 202 7.88 17.06 10.14
CA PRO A 202 7.41 15.69 10.39
C PRO A 202 6.21 15.31 9.50
N TYR A 203 5.29 16.25 9.25
CA TYR A 203 4.15 16.06 8.36
C TYR A 203 4.60 15.85 6.91
N SER A 204 5.58 16.64 6.46
CA SER A 204 6.17 16.51 5.12
C SER A 204 6.76 15.11 4.89
N LYS A 205 7.54 14.60 5.85
CA LYS A 205 8.14 13.25 5.76
C LYS A 205 7.09 12.17 5.62
N VAL A 206 6.01 12.25 6.41
CA VAL A 206 4.92 11.28 6.36
C VAL A 206 4.19 11.30 5.03
N ILE A 207 3.89 12.49 4.49
CA ILE A 207 3.22 12.63 3.19
C ILE A 207 4.11 12.11 2.06
N THR A 208 5.40 12.46 2.04
CA THR A 208 6.36 11.97 1.05
C THR A 208 6.47 10.45 1.06
N MET A 209 6.47 9.81 2.23
CA MET A 209 6.46 8.34 2.32
C MET A 209 5.20 7.72 1.71
N CYS A 210 4.03 8.33 1.93
CA CYS A 210 2.78 7.87 1.32
C CYS A 210 2.83 8.04 -0.21
N VAL A 211 3.28 9.19 -0.70
CA VAL A 211 3.41 9.46 -2.15
C VAL A 211 4.33 8.45 -2.83
N GLU A 212 5.51 8.19 -2.25
CA GLU A 212 6.46 7.22 -2.80
C GLU A 212 5.88 5.81 -2.86
N SER A 213 5.13 5.42 -1.82
CA SER A 213 4.52 4.08 -1.76
C SER A 213 3.35 3.95 -2.74
N SER A 214 2.53 4.99 -2.91
CA SER A 214 1.39 4.99 -3.84
C SER A 214 1.81 5.15 -5.30
N ALA A 215 2.97 5.78 -5.55
CA ALA A 215 3.55 5.83 -6.89
C ALA A 215 3.80 4.42 -7.45
N LEU A 216 4.11 3.43 -6.61
CA LEU A 216 4.23 2.03 -7.04
C LEU A 216 2.92 1.54 -7.70
N ILE A 217 1.76 1.79 -7.07
CA ILE A 217 0.46 1.36 -7.62
C ILE A 217 0.21 2.03 -8.98
N VAL A 218 0.46 3.34 -9.08
CA VAL A 218 0.28 4.10 -10.33
C VAL A 218 1.21 3.61 -11.44
N ILE A 219 2.49 3.37 -11.13
CA ILE A 219 3.49 2.92 -12.11
C ILE A 219 3.12 1.54 -12.64
N PHE A 220 2.92 0.56 -11.76
CA PHE A 220 2.65 -0.81 -12.19
C PHE A 220 1.25 -0.97 -12.79
N GLY A 221 0.25 -0.25 -12.26
CA GLY A 221 -1.07 -0.17 -12.88
C GLY A 221 -0.99 0.46 -14.28
N GLY A 222 -0.21 1.54 -14.43
CA GLY A 222 0.02 2.18 -15.72
C GLY A 222 0.70 1.24 -16.73
N VAL A 223 1.72 0.48 -16.31
CA VAL A 223 2.35 -0.55 -17.15
C VAL A 223 1.34 -1.60 -17.60
N TYR A 224 0.47 -2.07 -16.71
CA TYR A 224 -0.62 -2.98 -17.08
C TYR A 224 -1.53 -2.36 -18.14
N THR A 225 -2.00 -1.13 -17.94
CA THR A 225 -2.87 -0.44 -18.89
C THR A 225 -2.21 -0.23 -20.24
N VAL A 226 -0.93 0.15 -20.29
CA VAL A 226 -0.21 0.34 -21.56
C VAL A 226 -0.07 -0.98 -22.30
N LEU A 227 0.39 -2.04 -21.64
CA LEU A 227 0.54 -3.36 -22.25
C LEU A 227 -0.79 -3.99 -22.64
N ALA A 228 -1.88 -3.56 -22.02
CA ALA A 228 -3.22 -3.99 -22.39
C ALA A 228 -3.75 -3.39 -23.70
N PHE A 229 -3.26 -2.21 -24.11
CA PHE A 229 -3.60 -1.60 -25.39
C PHE A 229 -2.87 -2.28 -26.56
N GLU A 230 -1.72 -2.90 -26.30
CA GLU A 230 -0.96 -3.67 -27.28
C GLU A 230 -1.68 -5.00 -27.58
N GLN A 231 -2.36 -5.09 -28.72
CA GLN A 231 -3.03 -6.32 -29.15
C GLN A 231 -2.02 -7.41 -29.53
N GLY A 232 -2.23 -8.63 -29.04
CA GLY A 232 -1.53 -9.84 -29.51
C GLY A 232 -0.43 -10.39 -28.59
N ASN A 233 -0.02 -9.67 -27.55
CA ASN A 233 1.04 -10.13 -26.65
C ASN A 233 0.50 -10.63 -25.29
N GLY A 234 0.88 -11.84 -24.88
CA GLY A 234 0.60 -12.38 -23.54
C GLY A 234 1.30 -11.64 -22.40
N SER A 235 2.20 -10.70 -22.72
CA SER A 235 2.99 -9.90 -21.78
C SER A 235 2.16 -9.14 -20.74
N VAL A 236 0.89 -8.82 -21.04
CA VAL A 236 -0.04 -8.16 -20.10
C VAL A 236 -0.32 -8.99 -18.85
N LEU A 237 -0.16 -10.33 -18.93
CA LEU A 237 -0.41 -11.24 -17.81
C LEU A 237 0.58 -11.04 -16.66
N ILE A 238 1.82 -10.66 -16.97
CA ILE A 238 2.89 -10.48 -15.97
C ILE A 238 2.51 -9.37 -14.98
N PRO A 239 2.30 -8.10 -15.39
CA PRO A 239 1.91 -7.06 -14.45
C PRO A 239 0.54 -7.35 -13.85
N PHE A 240 -0.38 -7.97 -14.58
CA PHE A 240 -1.71 -8.30 -14.06
C PHE A 240 -1.68 -9.23 -12.84
N LEU A 241 -0.86 -10.28 -12.85
CA LEU A 241 -0.66 -11.18 -11.71
C LEU A 241 0.17 -10.55 -10.59
N LEU A 242 0.94 -9.51 -10.91
CA LEU A 242 1.80 -8.80 -9.96
C LEU A 242 1.02 -7.73 -9.17
N LEU A 243 0.05 -7.09 -9.81
CA LEU A 243 -0.73 -5.96 -9.28
C LEU A 243 -1.27 -6.19 -7.85
N PRO A 244 -1.92 -7.34 -7.53
CA PRO A 244 -2.46 -7.58 -6.19
C PRO A 244 -1.40 -7.49 -5.10
N HIS A 245 -0.20 -8.02 -5.36
CA HIS A 245 0.90 -7.98 -4.42
C HIS A 245 1.49 -6.59 -4.27
N ILE A 246 1.59 -5.80 -5.34
CA ILE A 246 2.05 -4.40 -5.27
C ILE A 246 1.08 -3.56 -4.43
N CYS A 247 -0.22 -3.81 -4.56
CA CYS A 247 -1.25 -3.11 -3.79
C CYS A 247 -1.21 -3.47 -2.31
N VAL A 248 -0.68 -4.64 -1.97
CA VAL A 248 -0.37 -5.02 -0.59
C VAL A 248 0.96 -4.42 -0.12
N ILE A 249 2.00 -4.42 -0.95
CA ILE A 249 3.33 -3.88 -0.62
C ILE A 249 3.23 -2.38 -0.29
N SER A 250 2.48 -1.62 -1.08
CA SER A 250 2.36 -0.17 -0.92
C SER A 250 1.95 0.27 0.50
N PRO A 251 0.79 -0.13 1.05
CA PRO A 251 0.40 0.24 2.40
C PRO A 251 1.29 -0.40 3.48
N LEU A 252 1.82 -1.60 3.27
CA LEU A 252 2.76 -2.22 4.20
C LEU A 252 4.08 -1.44 4.30
N LEU A 253 4.59 -0.87 3.20
CA LEU A 253 5.79 -0.01 3.19
C LEU A 253 5.53 1.27 3.99
N ILE A 254 4.33 1.84 3.88
CA ILE A 254 3.92 2.99 4.69
C ILE A 254 3.94 2.61 6.17
N VAL A 255 3.31 1.50 6.56
CA VAL A 255 3.28 1.04 7.95
C VAL A 255 4.70 0.82 8.48
N TYR A 256 5.54 0.11 7.73
CA TYR A 256 6.93 -0.17 8.08
C TYR A 256 7.73 1.13 8.28
N ARG A 257 7.66 2.06 7.32
CA ARG A 257 8.41 3.32 7.38
C ARG A 257 7.94 4.24 8.50
N VAL A 258 6.64 4.30 8.75
CA VAL A 258 6.09 5.10 9.87
C VAL A 258 6.50 4.50 11.20
N ALA A 259 6.45 3.17 11.35
CA ALA A 259 6.90 2.48 12.56
C ALA A 259 8.40 2.66 12.80
N LYS A 260 9.21 2.57 11.74
CA LYS A 260 10.65 2.82 11.81
C LYS A 260 10.98 4.28 12.12
N GLY A 261 10.31 5.22 11.45
CA GLY A 261 10.53 6.66 11.63
C GLY A 261 10.20 7.10 13.05
N ARG A 262 9.09 6.63 13.63
CA ARG A 262 8.76 6.91 15.03
C ARG A 262 9.76 6.28 16.00
N ALA A 263 10.27 5.09 15.72
CA ALA A 263 11.29 4.45 16.55
C ALA A 263 12.59 5.27 16.60
N VAL A 264 13.00 5.90 15.49
CA VAL A 264 14.18 6.77 15.45
C VAL A 264 13.95 8.03 16.29
N THR A 265 12.81 8.70 16.14
CA THR A 265 12.50 9.92 16.93
C THR A 265 12.45 9.64 18.43
N THR A 266 11.89 8.50 18.86
CA THR A 266 11.88 8.10 20.28
C THR A 266 13.25 7.73 20.82
N THR A 267 14.25 7.42 19.98
CA THR A 267 15.61 7.09 20.47
C THR A 267 16.46 8.33 20.70
N ILE A 268 16.15 9.44 20.03
CA ILE A 268 16.89 10.71 20.13
C ILE A 268 16.42 11.55 21.34
N HIS A 269 15.12 11.54 21.64
CA HIS A 269 14.55 12.29 22.78
C HIS A 269 15.07 11.89 24.19
N PRO A 270 15.35 10.61 24.50
CA PRO A 270 15.86 10.19 25.81
C PRO A 270 17.27 10.73 26.10
N SER A 271 18.12 10.89 25.08
CA SER A 271 19.49 11.38 25.27
C SER A 271 19.59 12.88 25.48
N GLU A 272 18.66 13.67 24.94
CA GLU A 272 18.66 15.14 25.12
C GLU A 272 18.10 15.57 26.50
N GLN A 273 17.19 14.79 27.09
CA GLN A 273 16.72 15.05 28.47
C GLN A 273 17.78 14.69 29.52
N ALA A 274 18.63 13.68 29.28
CA ALA A 274 19.71 13.31 30.19
C ALA A 274 20.85 14.35 30.20
N THR A 275 21.20 14.95 29.07
CA THR A 275 22.22 16.02 29.02
C THR A 275 21.72 17.37 29.51
N ALA A 276 20.40 17.65 29.43
CA ALA A 276 19.83 18.88 30.00
C ALA A 276 19.77 18.87 31.54
N GLN A 277 19.62 17.69 32.18
CA GLN A 277 19.62 17.58 33.64
C GLN A 277 21.01 17.59 34.29
N ILE A 278 22.09 17.34 33.53
CA ILE A 278 23.46 17.30 34.08
C ILE A 278 24.11 18.71 34.15
N ARG A 279 23.46 19.77 33.65
CA ARG A 279 24.05 21.12 33.54
C ARG A 279 23.53 22.19 34.52
N PHE A 280 23.01 21.82 35.68
CA PHE A 280 22.62 22.77 36.73
C PHE A 280 23.03 22.28 38.12
N ASN A 281 24.33 22.26 38.39
CA ASN A 281 24.82 22.30 39.77
C ASN A 281 26.26 22.84 39.83
N ASP A 282 26.47 24.07 39.35
CA ASP A 282 27.66 24.85 39.73
C ASP A 282 27.28 25.77 40.90
N PRO A 283 27.88 25.62 42.10
CA PRO A 283 27.60 26.48 43.23
C PRO A 283 28.21 27.88 43.04
N PRO A 284 27.59 28.94 43.59
CA PRO A 284 28.08 30.31 43.43
C PRO A 284 29.35 30.53 44.26
N SER A 285 30.46 30.87 43.60
CA SER A 285 31.67 31.36 44.27
C SER A 285 31.42 32.75 44.84
N ILE A 286 31.22 32.83 46.15
CA ILE A 286 31.25 34.08 46.92
C ILE A 286 32.70 34.57 46.93
N ARG A 287 32.97 35.70 46.26
CA ARG A 287 34.16 36.52 46.53
C ARG A 287 33.71 37.80 47.24
N SER A 288 33.94 37.79 48.55
CA SER A 288 33.83 38.91 49.46
C SER A 288 34.78 40.04 49.04
N SER A 289 34.21 41.19 48.74
CA SER A 289 34.86 42.49 48.87
C SER A 289 35.00 42.81 50.37
N GLN A 290 36.23 42.87 50.87
CA GLN A 290 36.56 43.55 52.12
C GLN A 290 37.68 44.57 51.86
N GLU A 291 37.39 45.78 52.32
CA GLU A 291 38.26 46.92 52.60
C GLU A 291 39.64 46.57 53.16
N GLU A 292 40.65 47.32 52.73
CA GLU A 292 41.68 47.82 53.65
C GLU A 292 41.99 49.28 53.30
N LYS A 293 41.54 50.18 54.18
CA LYS A 293 42.05 51.54 54.39
C LYS A 293 43.16 51.46 55.46
N GLU A 294 43.99 52.50 55.51
CA GLU A 294 45.19 52.73 56.37
C GLU A 294 46.49 52.18 55.72
N VAL A 295 47.55 52.95 55.45
CA VAL A 295 48.06 54.26 55.89
C VAL A 295 48.73 54.97 54.71
#